data_AF-A0A1D6NZR6-F1
#
_entry.id   AF-A0A1D6NZR6-F1
#
_cell.length_a   1.000
_cell.length_b   1.000
_cell.length_c   1.000
_cell.angle_alpha   90.00
_cell.angle_beta   90.00
_cell.angle_gamma   90.00
#
_symmetry.space_group_name_H-M   'P 1'
#
loop_
_entity.id
_entity.type
_entity.pdbx_description
1 polymer ?
#
loop_
_entity_poly.entity_id
_entity_poly.type
_entity_poly.pdbx_seq_one_letter_code
_entity_poly.pdbx_strand_id
1 'polypeptide(L)'
;MDEYQSIMTKKLGLTKYNKQLISKLLSNMAVDKVDYTNFFRLLSNVNADPGIPENELLVPLKAALLDIGKERKEAWISWVQTYIEELVESGVPDEERKAAMNSVNPKYILRNYLCQSAIDVAEQGDYEEVRRVLRVMHNPYDEQPGMEKYARLPPAWAYRPGVCMLSCSS
;
A
#
# COMPACT_ATOMS: atom_id res chain seq x y z
N MET A 1 10.83 6.65 22.23
CA MET A 1 10.24 5.66 21.31
C MET A 1 10.98 5.82 20.00
N ASP A 2 11.44 4.72 19.40
CA ASP A 2 12.15 4.72 18.12
C ASP A 2 11.23 5.32 17.03
N GLU A 3 11.77 6.22 16.20
CA GLU A 3 11.02 6.95 15.17
C GLU A 3 10.35 5.99 14.17
N TYR A 4 11.03 4.88 13.86
CA TYR A 4 10.48 3.81 13.02
C TYR A 4 9.21 3.20 13.61
N GLN A 5 9.22 2.93 14.92
CA GLN A 5 8.08 2.31 15.61
C GLN A 5 6.86 3.23 15.57
N SER A 6 7.07 4.53 15.81
CA SER A 6 6.03 5.55 15.74
C SER A 6 5.40 5.62 14.34
N ILE A 7 6.24 5.63 13.28
CA ILE A 7 5.76 5.65 11.89
C ILE A 7 4.95 4.39 11.58
N MET A 8 5.47 3.19 11.89
CA MET A 8 4.80 1.93 11.57
C MET A 8 3.48 1.76 12.31
N THR A 9 3.41 2.17 13.58
CA THR A 9 2.17 2.19 14.37
C THR A 9 1.11 3.07 13.72
N LYS A 10 1.49 4.29 13.27
CA LYS A 10 0.57 5.18 12.55
C LYS A 10 0.12 4.61 11.22
N LYS A 11 1.02 4.00 10.44
CA LYS A 11 0.68 3.37 9.15
C LYS A 11 -0.31 2.23 9.29
N LEU A 12 -0.31 1.53 10.43
CA LEU A 12 -1.27 0.46 10.76
C LEU A 12 -2.53 0.96 11.47
N GLY A 13 -2.60 2.23 11.87
CA GLY A 13 -3.73 2.77 12.62
C GLY A 13 -3.85 2.19 14.04
N LEU A 14 -2.75 1.73 14.63
CA LEU A 14 -2.71 1.16 15.98
C LEU A 14 -2.41 2.25 17.02
N THR A 15 -2.84 2.04 18.26
CA THR A 15 -2.52 2.93 19.40
C THR A 15 -1.19 2.58 20.06
N LYS A 16 -0.77 1.32 19.97
CA LYS A 16 0.48 0.78 20.53
C LYS A 16 1.30 0.07 19.47
N TYR A 17 2.62 0.01 19.69
CA TYR A 17 3.53 -0.71 18.80
C TYR A 17 3.48 -2.22 19.09
N ASN A 18 3.05 -3.00 18.12
CA ASN A 18 3.10 -4.47 18.17
C ASN A 18 4.20 -5.00 17.21
N LYS A 19 5.36 -5.35 17.78
CA LYS A 19 6.51 -5.86 17.02
C LYS A 19 6.20 -7.14 16.26
N GLN A 20 5.45 -8.06 16.87
CA GLN A 20 5.18 -9.38 16.28
C GLN A 20 4.26 -9.24 15.06
N LEU A 21 3.21 -8.44 15.18
CA LEU A 21 2.27 -8.16 14.10
C LEU A 21 2.97 -7.49 12.91
N ILE A 22 3.80 -6.47 13.18
CA ILE A 22 4.57 -5.76 12.15
C ILE A 22 5.58 -6.67 11.47
N SER A 23 6.34 -7.46 12.25
CA SER A 23 7.32 -8.39 11.68
C SER A 23 6.65 -9.44 10.79
N LYS A 24 5.52 -10.02 11.23
CA LYS A 24 4.77 -11.01 10.45
C LYS A 24 4.18 -10.39 9.18
N LEU A 25 3.70 -9.15 9.25
CA LEU A 25 3.25 -8.40 8.07
C LEU A 25 4.37 -8.27 7.04
N LEU A 26 5.52 -7.72 7.45
CA LEU A 26 6.64 -7.47 6.54
C LEU A 26 7.19 -8.77 5.93
N SER A 27 7.23 -9.85 6.70
CA SER A 27 7.59 -11.17 6.18
C SER A 27 6.59 -11.68 5.13
N ASN A 28 5.28 -11.55 5.37
CA ASN A 28 4.27 -11.95 4.40
C ASN A 28 4.36 -11.13 3.11
N MET A 29 4.51 -9.80 3.22
CA MET A 29 4.67 -8.92 2.07
C MET A 29 5.92 -9.24 1.25
N ALA A 30 7.02 -9.59 1.91
CA ALA A 30 8.26 -9.96 1.24
C ALA A 30 8.13 -11.28 0.45
N VAL A 31 7.48 -12.29 1.04
CA VAL A 31 7.26 -13.60 0.39
C VAL A 31 6.33 -13.46 -0.82
N ASP A 32 5.21 -12.76 -0.65
CA ASP A 32 4.17 -12.64 -1.67
C ASP A 32 4.42 -11.46 -2.64
N LYS A 33 5.55 -10.74 -2.49
CA LYS A 33 5.94 -9.57 -3.28
C LYS A 33 4.84 -8.51 -3.39
N VAL A 34 4.16 -8.28 -2.29
CA VAL A 34 3.02 -7.34 -2.22
C VAL A 34 3.52 -5.90 -2.34
N ASP A 35 2.81 -5.09 -3.11
CA ASP A 35 3.12 -3.66 -3.23
C ASP A 35 2.93 -2.93 -1.90
N TYR A 36 4.02 -2.34 -1.40
CA TYR A 36 4.06 -1.72 -0.08
C TYR A 36 3.03 -0.59 0.06
N THR A 37 3.08 0.39 -0.84
CA THR A 37 2.21 1.57 -0.79
C THR A 37 0.74 1.20 -0.90
N ASN A 38 0.37 0.38 -1.89
CA ASN A 38 -1.01 0.01 -2.13
C ASN A 38 -1.56 -0.85 -1.00
N PHE A 39 -0.75 -1.73 -0.40
CA PHE A 39 -1.18 -2.52 0.75
C PHE A 39 -1.56 -1.64 1.94
N PHE A 40 -0.66 -0.73 2.37
CA PHE A 40 -0.96 0.17 3.49
C PHE A 40 -2.13 1.11 3.20
N ARG A 41 -2.31 1.51 1.94
CA ARG A 41 -3.48 2.32 1.54
C ARG A 41 -4.78 1.53 1.54
N LEU A 42 -4.75 0.24 1.19
CA LEU A 42 -5.94 -0.62 1.21
C LEU A 42 -6.29 -1.10 2.63
N LEU A 43 -5.28 -1.25 3.50
CA LEU A 43 -5.44 -1.67 4.88
C LEU A 43 -6.37 -0.75 5.67
N SER A 44 -6.44 0.54 5.33
CA SER A 44 -7.36 1.49 5.96
C SER A 44 -8.85 1.19 5.71
N ASN A 45 -9.17 0.27 4.80
CA ASN A 45 -10.54 -0.19 4.53
C ASN A 45 -10.90 -1.51 5.24
N VAL A 46 -10.00 -2.09 6.04
CA VAL A 46 -10.34 -3.22 6.91
C VAL A 46 -11.13 -2.67 8.09
N ASN A 47 -12.24 -3.30 8.46
CA ASN A 47 -13.09 -2.90 9.59
C ASN A 47 -12.70 -3.66 10.86
N ALA A 48 -12.87 -3.03 12.03
CA ALA A 48 -12.62 -3.65 13.32
C ALA A 48 -13.83 -4.47 13.80
N ASP A 49 -14.27 -5.42 12.98
CA ASP A 49 -15.42 -6.28 13.28
C ASP A 49 -14.99 -7.76 13.34
N PRO A 50 -15.00 -8.38 14.54
CA PRO A 50 -14.66 -9.79 14.70
C PRO A 50 -15.72 -10.75 14.13
N GLY A 51 -16.90 -10.25 13.77
CA GLY A 51 -17.98 -11.03 13.15
C GLY A 51 -17.82 -11.25 11.65
N ILE A 52 -16.81 -10.65 11.01
CA ILE A 52 -16.57 -10.79 9.56
C ILE A 52 -16.19 -12.25 9.25
N PRO A 53 -16.92 -12.94 8.36
CA PRO A 53 -16.58 -14.29 7.92
C PRO A 53 -15.17 -14.37 7.31
N GLU A 54 -14.46 -15.48 7.51
CA GLU A 54 -13.08 -15.64 7.02
C GLU A 54 -12.93 -15.45 5.50
N ASN A 55 -13.96 -15.80 4.74
CA ASN A 55 -14.01 -15.61 3.29
C ASN A 55 -14.11 -14.14 2.87
N GLU A 56 -14.52 -13.24 3.78
CA GLU A 56 -14.71 -11.81 3.53
C GLU A 56 -13.58 -10.94 4.10
N LEU A 57 -12.79 -11.46 5.06
CA LEU A 57 -11.68 -10.74 5.69
C LEU A 57 -10.66 -10.14 4.70
N LEU A 58 -10.40 -10.84 3.58
CA LEU A 58 -9.44 -10.40 2.58
C LEU A 58 -10.04 -9.52 1.47
N VAL A 59 -11.36 -9.31 1.46
CA VAL A 59 -12.03 -8.52 0.41
C VAL A 59 -11.45 -7.10 0.27
N PRO A 60 -11.20 -6.35 1.36
CA PRO A 60 -10.59 -5.01 1.25
C PRO A 60 -9.17 -5.03 0.67
N LEU A 61 -8.45 -6.14 0.84
CA LEU A 61 -7.05 -6.31 0.44
C LEU A 61 -6.87 -7.04 -0.90
N LYS A 62 -7.97 -7.44 -1.55
CA LYS A 62 -7.96 -8.29 -2.75
C LYS A 62 -7.10 -7.73 -3.88
N ALA A 63 -7.10 -6.40 -4.07
CA ALA A 63 -6.30 -5.75 -5.11
C ALA A 63 -4.78 -5.79 -4.85
N ALA A 64 -4.35 -5.94 -3.60
CA ALA A 64 -2.94 -6.11 -3.23
C ALA A 64 -2.52 -7.59 -3.17
N LEU A 65 -3.47 -8.48 -2.89
CA LEU A 65 -3.25 -9.92 -2.71
C LEU A 65 -3.73 -10.74 -3.92
N LEU A 66 -3.40 -10.28 -5.12
CA LEU A 66 -3.73 -10.98 -6.36
C LEU A 66 -2.90 -12.26 -6.48
N ASP A 67 -3.52 -13.34 -6.94
CA ASP A 67 -2.86 -14.61 -7.30
C ASP A 67 -2.08 -15.31 -6.17
N ILE A 68 -2.45 -15.07 -4.90
CA ILE A 68 -1.86 -15.80 -3.77
C ILE A 68 -2.42 -17.24 -3.67
N GLY A 69 -1.51 -18.21 -3.46
CA GLY A 69 -1.88 -19.61 -3.26
C GLY A 69 -2.70 -19.85 -1.98
N LYS A 70 -3.34 -21.02 -1.86
CA LYS A 70 -4.23 -21.36 -0.73
C LYS A 70 -3.52 -21.23 0.64
N GLU A 71 -2.32 -21.78 0.77
CA GLU A 71 -1.53 -21.71 2.02
C GLU A 71 -1.18 -20.27 2.40
N ARG A 72 -0.85 -19.43 1.40
CA ARG A 72 -0.57 -18.00 1.61
C ARG A 72 -1.84 -17.25 2.02
N LYS A 73 -2.99 -17.61 1.44
CA LYS A 73 -4.29 -17.05 1.83
C LYS A 73 -4.60 -17.30 3.30
N GLU A 74 -4.34 -18.51 3.81
CA GLU A 74 -4.50 -18.86 5.22
C GLU A 74 -3.55 -18.03 6.12
N ALA A 75 -2.31 -17.82 5.69
CA ALA A 75 -1.36 -16.96 6.42
C ALA A 75 -1.82 -15.49 6.50
N TRP A 76 -2.44 -14.98 5.44
CA TRP A 76 -3.02 -13.63 5.41
C TRP A 76 -4.28 -13.53 6.27
N ILE A 77 -5.18 -14.52 6.20
CA ILE A 77 -6.38 -14.58 7.06
C ILE A 77 -5.96 -14.57 8.53
N SER A 78 -5.01 -15.42 8.92
CA SER A 78 -4.48 -15.45 10.29
C SER A 78 -3.90 -14.10 10.71
N TRP A 79 -3.18 -13.41 9.83
CA TRP A 79 -2.63 -12.09 10.14
C TRP A 79 -3.73 -11.02 10.29
N VAL A 80 -4.72 -11.01 9.39
CA VAL A 80 -5.84 -10.05 9.45
C VAL A 80 -6.70 -10.29 10.69
N GLN A 81 -6.92 -11.53 11.10
CA GLN A 81 -7.62 -11.85 12.35
C GLN A 81 -6.92 -11.23 13.57
N THR A 82 -5.62 -11.46 13.72
CA THR A 82 -4.83 -10.85 14.82
C THR A 82 -4.83 -9.32 14.72
N TYR A 83 -4.80 -8.76 13.50
CA TYR A 83 -4.90 -7.32 13.31
C TYR A 83 -6.26 -6.77 13.77
N ILE A 84 -7.37 -7.43 13.44
CA ILE A 84 -8.72 -7.02 13.86
C ILE A 84 -8.86 -7.10 15.38
N GLU A 85 -8.33 -8.13 16.03
CA GLU A 85 -8.32 -8.24 17.50
C GLU A 85 -7.64 -7.02 18.15
N GLU A 86 -6.47 -6.62 17.63
CA GLU A 86 -5.75 -5.43 18.09
C GLU A 86 -6.52 -4.13 17.80
N LEU A 87 -7.23 -4.05 16.68
CA LEU A 87 -8.08 -2.92 16.36
C LEU A 87 -9.27 -2.79 17.33
N VAL A 88 -9.91 -3.91 17.67
CA VAL A 88 -11.01 -3.95 18.63
C VAL A 88 -10.53 -3.53 20.02
N GLU A 89 -9.36 -4.00 20.46
CA GLU A 89 -8.76 -3.58 21.74
C GLU A 89 -8.42 -2.09 21.76
N SER A 90 -8.05 -1.51 20.61
CA SER A 90 -7.73 -0.08 20.51
C SER A 90 -8.95 0.84 20.72
N GLY A 91 -10.16 0.35 20.43
CA GLY A 91 -11.42 1.09 20.59
C GLY A 91 -11.59 2.30 19.67
N VAL A 92 -10.72 2.48 18.66
CA VAL A 92 -10.80 3.61 17.72
C VAL A 92 -11.86 3.33 16.66
N PRO A 93 -12.81 4.26 16.40
CA PRO A 93 -13.79 4.11 15.33
C PRO A 93 -13.14 3.93 13.95
N ASP A 94 -13.71 3.05 13.12
CA ASP A 94 -13.15 2.72 11.80
C ASP A 94 -12.96 3.95 10.89
N GLU A 95 -13.91 4.89 10.89
CA GLU A 95 -13.81 6.13 10.09
C GLU A 95 -12.67 7.04 10.56
N GLU A 96 -12.48 7.19 11.87
CA GLU A 96 -11.38 7.98 12.44
C GLU A 96 -10.02 7.32 12.13
N ARG A 97 -9.93 5.99 12.32
CA ARG A 97 -8.75 5.22 11.97
C ARG A 97 -8.42 5.37 10.48
N LYS A 98 -9.43 5.23 9.61
CA LYS A 98 -9.26 5.33 8.17
C LYS A 98 -8.75 6.70 7.75
N ALA A 99 -9.30 7.78 8.31
CA ALA A 99 -8.82 9.14 8.06
C ALA A 99 -7.35 9.31 8.50
N ALA A 100 -7.01 8.87 9.71
CA ALA A 100 -5.65 8.94 10.25
C ALA A 100 -4.63 8.10 9.46
N MET A 101 -5.03 6.91 9.01
CA MET A 101 -4.19 6.06 8.15
C MET A 101 -4.00 6.70 6.77
N ASN A 102 -5.06 7.25 6.17
CA ASN A 102 -4.99 7.87 4.85
C ASN A 102 -4.13 9.13 4.84
N SER A 103 -3.99 9.85 5.96
CA SER A 103 -3.11 11.02 6.06
C SER A 103 -1.61 10.67 6.16
N VAL A 104 -1.27 9.41 6.48
CA VAL A 104 0.14 8.95 6.59
C VAL A 104 0.52 7.90 5.54
N ASN A 105 -0.47 7.26 4.91
CA ASN A 105 -0.29 6.28 3.84
C ASN A 105 -0.65 6.93 2.50
N PRO A 106 0.36 7.31 1.68
CA PRO A 106 0.11 7.96 0.41
C PRO A 106 -0.63 7.01 -0.54
N LYS A 107 -1.56 7.56 -1.33
CA LYS A 107 -2.20 6.86 -2.45
C LYS A 107 -1.32 6.87 -3.69
N TYR A 108 -0.53 7.94 -3.87
CA TYR A 108 0.34 8.12 -5.01
C TYR A 108 1.81 8.21 -4.57
N ILE A 109 2.68 7.49 -5.26
CA ILE A 109 4.12 7.60 -5.09
C ILE A 109 4.77 7.78 -6.46
N LEU A 110 5.93 8.43 -6.49
CA LEU A 110 6.69 8.63 -7.71
C LEU A 110 7.39 7.32 -8.12
N ARG A 111 6.63 6.41 -8.72
CA ARG A 111 7.14 5.11 -9.19
C ARG A 111 8.02 5.31 -10.41
N ASN A 112 9.10 4.53 -10.52
CA ASN A 112 10.05 4.65 -11.65
C ASN A 112 9.39 4.55 -13.02
N TYR A 113 8.38 3.69 -13.20
CA TYR A 113 7.69 3.58 -14.49
C TYR A 113 6.89 4.85 -14.86
N LEU A 114 6.38 5.58 -13.86
CA LEU A 114 5.70 6.86 -14.08
C LEU A 114 6.72 7.91 -14.51
N CYS A 115 7.88 7.95 -13.87
CA CYS A 115 9.00 8.80 -14.30
C CYS A 115 9.41 8.48 -15.74
N GLN A 116 9.62 7.20 -16.06
CA GLN A 116 10.02 6.81 -17.41
C GLN A 116 8.97 7.18 -18.45
N SER A 117 7.69 6.91 -18.17
CA SER A 117 6.60 7.28 -19.09
C SER A 117 6.55 8.78 -19.34
N ALA A 118 6.81 9.60 -18.31
CA ALA A 118 6.85 11.04 -18.44
C ALA A 118 8.09 11.53 -19.20
N ILE A 119 9.25 10.89 -19.02
CA ILE A 119 10.48 11.18 -19.76
C ILE A 119 10.29 10.87 -21.25
N ASP A 120 9.78 9.68 -21.58
CA ASP A 120 9.59 9.23 -22.98
C ASP A 120 8.71 10.19 -23.80
N VAL A 121 7.69 10.78 -23.16
CA VAL A 121 6.79 11.76 -23.79
C VAL A 121 7.44 13.15 -23.86
N ALA A 122 8.20 13.54 -22.83
CA ALA A 122 8.94 14.80 -22.82
C ALA A 122 10.06 14.86 -23.87
N GLU A 123 10.74 13.75 -24.15
CA GLU A 123 11.74 13.66 -25.22
C GLU A 123 11.14 13.89 -26.62
N GLN A 124 9.83 13.68 -26.79
CA GLN A 124 9.09 14.00 -28.01
C GLN A 124 8.60 15.46 -28.05
N GLY A 125 8.95 16.26 -27.03
CA GLY A 125 8.56 17.66 -26.89
C GLY A 125 7.25 17.89 -26.14
N ASP A 126 6.57 16.84 -25.65
CA ASP A 126 5.34 16.97 -24.87
C ASP A 126 5.60 16.82 -23.36
N TYR A 127 5.45 17.93 -22.64
CA TYR A 127 5.69 18.00 -21.20
C TYR A 127 4.41 17.85 -20.35
N GLU A 128 3.25 17.55 -20.96
CA GLU A 128 1.97 17.42 -20.24
C GLU A 128 2.01 16.30 -19.19
N GLU A 129 2.57 15.14 -19.52
CA GLU A 129 2.61 14.02 -18.57
C GLU A 129 3.51 14.34 -17.36
N VAL A 130 4.63 15.04 -17.57
CA VAL A 130 5.49 15.54 -16.48
C VAL A 130 4.70 16.48 -15.56
N ARG A 131 3.97 17.44 -16.14
CA ARG A 131 3.12 18.38 -15.36
C ARG A 131 2.03 17.65 -14.58
N ARG A 132 1.42 16.60 -15.14
CA ARG A 132 0.42 15.80 -14.45
C ARG A 132 1.01 15.00 -13.30
N VAL A 133 2.15 14.33 -13.50
CA VAL A 133 2.84 13.60 -12.44
C VAL A 133 3.18 14.55 -11.29
N LEU A 134 3.77 15.72 -11.58
CA LEU A 134 4.07 16.72 -10.55
C LEU A 134 2.82 17.18 -9.80
N ARG A 135 1.71 17.44 -10.51
CA ARG A 135 0.44 17.81 -9.88
C ARG A 135 -0.07 16.74 -8.92
N VAL A 136 0.00 15.46 -9.31
CA VAL A 136 -0.42 14.35 -8.46
C VAL A 136 0.45 14.26 -7.21
N MET A 137 1.77 14.45 -7.36
CA MET A 137 2.73 14.39 -6.25
C MET A 137 2.62 15.56 -5.26
N HIS A 138 1.91 16.64 -5.58
CA HIS A 138 1.64 17.71 -4.61
C HIS A 138 0.69 17.28 -3.48
N ASN A 139 -0.28 16.41 -3.79
CA ASN A 139 -1.26 15.91 -2.83
C ASN A 139 -1.32 14.37 -2.83
N PRO A 140 -0.22 13.67 -2.48
CA PRO A 140 -0.08 12.23 -2.70
C PRO A 140 -0.97 11.38 -1.78
N TYR A 141 -1.50 11.96 -0.70
CA TYR A 141 -2.37 11.31 0.29
C TYR A 141 -3.85 11.39 -0.06
N ASP A 142 -4.24 12.42 -0.83
CA ASP A 142 -5.63 12.69 -1.18
C ASP A 142 -6.09 11.82 -2.33
N GLU A 143 -7.38 11.52 -2.39
CA GLU A 143 -7.95 10.92 -3.59
C GLU A 143 -8.16 12.00 -4.65
N GLN A 144 -7.60 11.78 -5.84
CA GLN A 144 -7.68 12.72 -6.94
C GLN A 144 -8.49 12.08 -8.09
N PRO A 145 -9.74 12.53 -8.33
CA PRO A 145 -10.58 11.97 -9.40
C PRO A 145 -9.90 12.05 -10.76
N GLY A 146 -9.90 10.94 -11.50
CA GLY A 146 -9.28 10.83 -12.82
C GLY A 146 -7.77 10.56 -12.79
N MET A 147 -7.16 10.49 -11.61
CA MET A 147 -5.73 10.20 -11.42
C MET A 147 -5.47 8.76 -10.96
N GLU A 148 -6.46 7.87 -11.04
CA GLU A 148 -6.38 6.48 -10.56
C GLU A 148 -5.25 5.70 -11.27
N LYS A 149 -4.91 6.08 -12.50
CA LYS A 149 -3.79 5.46 -13.25
C LYS A 149 -2.44 5.59 -12.53
N TYR A 150 -2.23 6.65 -11.75
CA TYR A 150 -0.96 6.91 -11.04
C TYR A 150 -0.80 6.07 -9.76
N ALA A 151 -1.87 5.42 -9.28
CA ALA A 151 -1.82 4.49 -8.14
C ALA A 151 -1.64 3.02 -8.58
N ARG A 152 -1.65 2.74 -9.89
CA ARG A 152 -1.58 1.37 -10.41
C ARG A 152 -0.19 0.77 -10.24
N LEU A 153 -0.17 -0.56 -10.17
CA LEU A 153 1.07 -1.34 -10.24
C LEU A 153 1.78 -1.09 -11.57
N PRO A 154 3.11 -1.30 -11.62
CA PRO A 154 3.85 -1.20 -12.86
C PRO A 154 3.26 -2.12 -13.94
N PRO A 155 3.08 -1.63 -15.17
CA PRO A 155 2.65 -2.46 -16.30
C PRO A 155 3.76 -3.45 -16.71
N ALA A 156 3.40 -4.49 -17.47
CA ALA A 156 4.32 -5.55 -17.88
C ALA A 156 5.62 -5.04 -18.53
N TRP A 157 5.54 -4.01 -19.38
CA TRP A 157 6.72 -3.43 -20.04
C TRP A 157 7.71 -2.77 -19.08
N ALA A 158 7.25 -2.33 -17.91
CA ALA A 158 8.07 -1.63 -16.92
C ALA A 158 9.01 -2.58 -16.17
N TYR A 159 8.75 -3.90 -16.21
CA TYR A 159 9.63 -4.93 -15.68
C TYR A 159 10.82 -5.17 -16.63
N ARG A 160 11.64 -4.14 -16.80
CA ARG A 160 12.89 -4.16 -17.56
C ARG A 160 14.01 -3.46 -16.78
N PRO A 161 15.30 -3.76 -17.08
CA PRO A 161 16.43 -3.06 -16.48
C PRO A 161 16.32 -1.54 -16.72
N GLY A 162 16.62 -0.75 -15.69
CA GLY A 162 16.56 0.72 -15.75
C GLY A 162 15.18 1.32 -15.46
N VAL A 163 14.13 0.51 -15.31
CA VAL A 163 12.79 0.97 -14.90
C VAL A 163 12.40 0.38 -13.55
N CYS A 164 11.90 -0.86 -13.50
CA CYS A 164 11.58 -1.53 -12.23
C CYS A 164 12.67 -2.51 -11.76
N MET A 165 13.58 -2.93 -12.64
CA MET A 165 14.76 -3.69 -12.24
C MET A 165 15.95 -2.75 -12.11
N LEU A 166 16.53 -2.71 -10.91
CA LEU A 166 17.81 -2.06 -10.68
C LEU A 166 18.86 -2.78 -11.54
N SER A 167 19.33 -2.12 -12.59
CA SER A 167 20.55 -2.54 -13.25
C SER A 167 21.68 -2.29 -12.25
N CYS A 168 22.30 -3.35 -11.75
CA CYS A 168 23.61 -3.24 -11.12
C CYS A 168 24.57 -2.74 -12.20
N SER A 169 24.70 -1.43 -12.33
CA SER A 169 25.81 -0.83 -13.06
C SER A 169 27.01 -0.95 -12.12
N SER A 170 27.90 -1.90 -12.44
CA SER A 170 29.20 -2.09 -11.78
C SER A 170 30.14 -0.92 -12.04
#